data_AF-A0A2L0F2Y7-F1
#
_entry.id   AF-A0A2L0F2Y7-F1
#
_cell.length_a   1.000
_cell.length_b   1.000
_cell.length_c   1.000
_cell.angle_alpha   90.00
_cell.angle_beta   90.00
_cell.angle_gamma   90.00
#
_symmetry.space_group_name_H-M   'P 1'
#
loop_
_entity.id
_entity.type
_entity.pdbx_description
1 polymer ?
#
loop_
_entity_poly.entity_id
_entity_poly.type
_entity_poly.pdbx_seq_one_letter_code
_entity_poly.pdbx_strand_id
1 'polypeptide(L)'
;MRTLIISDLHLGNGGDYDVFAGEQELPALLDRFTSPPTRVLVNGDGVDFLMNEDELELDVARAVAQARACAESRATKAVFAAFGRVLAAGGEVVFRLGNHDVELALPEVQDVFRSALGQPPAVAARLSFQLGEAPDVLDVGGARILVTHGEHNDPWNIVHYKGLSSAGAAQRASFSYAPGSILVKQYLNPLTREFGLHFANLLKPDFQGGTLTALAVAPTAMKLLFQRSSASLCWQLFRKMSGPAAFAEQEDLGLAARVADAGLTSEEQEAMEALLGDGAAAFSDEDDDGVLGRARLKLGRAGLKLYARLQRKLSGKTGDTYFELEPDEAEWKEAKRLAAKFGASAVILGHTHAARWKHQDGLLFANTGTWIWLMQLPPFDAGDDVWAEFLAEVKNNPRLSPERQKLARMISRFTALSIDEAPGGGAAVSLLEWGRASGLRTLGEARVPAAS
;
A
#
# COMPACT_ATOMS: atom_id res chain seq x y z
N MET A 1 12.12 22.31 15.61
CA MET A 1 12.47 22.25 14.17
C MET A 1 11.22 21.81 13.42
N ARG A 2 10.96 22.35 12.22
CA ARG A 2 9.84 21.90 11.37
C ARG A 2 10.01 20.42 11.01
N THR A 3 8.92 19.66 11.02
CA THR A 3 8.91 18.27 10.58
C THR A 3 7.93 18.08 9.42
N LEU A 4 8.38 17.46 8.33
CA LEU A 4 7.57 16.96 7.24
C LEU A 4 7.50 15.43 7.35
N ILE A 5 6.30 14.86 7.36
CA ILE A 5 6.08 13.42 7.39
C ILE A 5 5.44 12.99 6.07
N ILE A 6 6.02 11.98 5.44
CA ILE A 6 5.53 11.30 4.23
C ILE A 6 5.62 9.79 4.46
N SER A 7 4.82 8.98 3.78
CA SER A 7 4.85 7.52 3.90
C SER A 7 4.45 6.87 2.59
N ASP A 8 4.60 5.54 2.52
CA ASP A 8 4.07 4.71 1.43
C ASP A 8 4.50 5.27 0.06
N LEU A 9 5.80 5.56 -0.06
CA LEU A 9 6.39 6.10 -1.28
C LEU A 9 6.57 5.00 -2.32
N HIS A 10 6.96 3.80 -1.85
CA HIS A 10 7.28 2.64 -2.68
C HIS A 10 8.25 2.96 -3.82
N LEU A 11 9.36 3.65 -3.52
CA LEU A 11 10.38 3.95 -4.54
C LEU A 11 10.93 2.64 -5.11
N GLY A 12 10.73 2.43 -6.42
CA GLY A 12 11.09 1.19 -7.10
C GLY A 12 12.31 1.31 -8.02
N ASN A 13 12.53 0.24 -8.79
CA ASN A 13 13.61 0.10 -9.76
C ASN A 13 13.26 0.62 -11.17
N GLY A 14 12.09 1.23 -11.36
CA GLY A 14 11.60 1.70 -12.65
C GLY A 14 11.22 0.59 -13.63
N GLY A 15 11.13 -0.66 -13.17
CA GLY A 15 10.67 -1.79 -13.97
C GLY A 15 9.15 -1.91 -14.06
N ASP A 16 8.68 -3.01 -14.64
CA ASP A 16 7.25 -3.24 -14.93
C ASP A 16 6.34 -3.31 -13.67
N TYR A 17 6.92 -3.53 -12.49
CA TYR A 17 6.19 -3.58 -11.22
C TYR A 17 6.14 -2.23 -10.51
N ASP A 18 6.93 -1.24 -10.94
CA ASP A 18 7.06 0.03 -10.23
C ASP A 18 5.73 0.81 -10.22
N VAL A 19 5.27 1.16 -9.03
CA VAL A 19 3.99 1.84 -8.81
C VAL A 19 4.17 3.32 -8.44
N PHE A 20 5.40 3.80 -8.23
CA PHE A 20 5.66 5.17 -7.80
C PHE A 20 5.18 6.19 -8.84
N ALA A 21 4.39 7.18 -8.41
CA ALA A 21 3.74 8.15 -9.28
C ALA A 21 4.30 9.57 -9.17
N GLY A 22 5.12 9.84 -8.15
CA GLY A 22 5.54 11.18 -7.72
C GLY A 22 6.92 11.62 -8.21
N GLU A 23 7.37 11.15 -9.37
CA GLU A 23 8.74 11.39 -9.87
C GLU A 23 9.13 12.88 -9.93
N GLN A 24 8.21 13.76 -10.29
CA GLN A 24 8.47 15.20 -10.36
C GLN A 24 8.00 15.91 -9.08
N GLU A 25 6.90 15.43 -8.54
CA GLU A 25 6.17 16.06 -7.45
C GLU A 25 6.88 15.93 -6.11
N LEU A 26 7.46 14.75 -5.80
CA LEU A 26 8.13 14.53 -4.53
C LEU A 26 9.43 15.35 -4.42
N PRO A 27 10.32 15.37 -5.44
CA PRO A 27 11.48 16.27 -5.42
C PRO A 27 11.06 17.75 -5.27
N ALA A 28 10.03 18.19 -5.98
CA ALA A 28 9.55 19.56 -5.91
C ALA A 28 8.96 19.92 -4.55
N LEU A 29 8.26 18.99 -3.90
CA LEU A 29 7.81 19.14 -2.52
C LEU A 29 9.02 19.27 -1.59
N LEU A 30 9.97 18.34 -1.63
CA LEU A 30 11.13 18.33 -0.73
C LEU A 30 11.96 19.62 -0.85
N ASP A 31 12.10 20.15 -2.07
CA ASP A 31 12.79 21.42 -2.31
C ASP A 31 12.14 22.61 -1.57
N ARG A 32 10.81 22.61 -1.41
CA ARG A 32 10.08 23.63 -0.62
C ARG A 32 10.37 23.54 0.88
N PHE A 33 10.78 22.37 1.36
CA PHE A 33 11.08 22.11 2.77
C PHE A 33 12.58 22.15 3.07
N THR A 34 13.38 22.84 2.25
CA THR A 34 14.80 23.09 2.52
C THR A 34 15.05 24.31 3.41
N SER A 35 14.07 25.23 3.50
CA SER A 35 14.19 26.45 4.31
C SER A 35 12.87 26.78 5.02
N PRO A 36 12.88 26.94 6.36
CA PRO A 36 14.01 26.68 7.27
C PRO A 36 14.44 25.20 7.23
N PRO A 37 15.61 24.85 7.81
CA PRO A 37 16.01 23.45 7.95
C PRO A 37 14.88 22.60 8.55
N THR A 38 14.54 21.51 7.88
CA THR A 38 13.39 20.67 8.18
C THR A 38 13.84 19.23 8.40
N ARG A 39 13.19 18.54 9.34
CA ARG A 39 13.24 17.08 9.43
C ARG A 39 12.24 16.49 8.45
N VAL A 40 12.68 15.61 7.58
CA VAL A 40 11.80 14.78 6.76
C VAL A 40 11.80 13.36 7.32
N LEU A 41 10.64 12.91 7.78
CA LEU A 41 10.41 11.55 8.24
C LEU A 41 9.64 10.79 7.17
N VAL A 42 10.29 9.79 6.57
CA VAL A 42 9.64 8.79 5.72
C VAL A 42 9.13 7.68 6.64
N ASN A 43 7.83 7.69 6.93
CA ASN A 43 7.17 6.91 7.96
C ASN A 43 6.73 5.52 7.45
N GLY A 44 7.69 4.70 7.02
CA GLY A 44 7.45 3.37 6.47
C GLY A 44 7.24 3.35 4.96
N ASP A 45 7.54 2.18 4.38
CA ASP A 45 7.41 1.85 2.96
C ASP A 45 7.95 2.95 2.03
N GLY A 46 9.16 3.42 2.37
CA GLY A 46 9.85 4.48 1.64
C GLY A 46 10.48 3.98 0.34
N VAL A 47 10.98 2.75 0.37
CA VAL A 47 11.53 2.03 -0.79
C VAL A 47 10.75 0.72 -0.93
N ASP A 48 10.77 0.08 -2.11
CA ASP A 48 10.07 -1.19 -2.30
C ASP A 48 10.99 -2.30 -2.87
N PHE A 49 11.30 -3.28 -2.04
CA PHE A 49 12.08 -4.48 -2.41
C PHE A 49 11.20 -5.61 -2.95
N LEU A 50 9.88 -5.44 -2.91
CA LEU A 50 8.92 -6.42 -3.42
C LEU A 50 8.68 -6.29 -4.92
N MET A 51 9.09 -5.20 -5.56
CA MET A 51 8.93 -4.90 -7.00
C MET A 51 9.89 -5.69 -7.93
N ASN A 52 9.94 -7.00 -7.76
CA ASN A 52 10.66 -7.99 -8.57
C ASN A 52 10.17 -9.42 -8.22
N GLU A 53 10.70 -10.46 -8.84
CA GLU A 53 10.32 -11.86 -8.56
C GLU A 53 11.42 -12.69 -7.87
N ASP A 54 12.45 -12.04 -7.32
CA ASP A 54 13.47 -12.74 -6.56
C ASP A 54 12.85 -13.40 -5.31
N GLU A 55 13.47 -14.48 -4.83
CA GLU A 55 12.98 -15.19 -3.65
C GLU A 55 13.03 -14.28 -2.42
N LEU A 56 12.06 -14.49 -1.53
CA LEU A 56 11.92 -13.78 -0.26
C LEU A 56 12.89 -14.32 0.79
N GLU A 57 14.15 -13.93 0.62
CA GLU A 57 15.22 -14.24 1.54
C GLU A 57 16.02 -12.98 1.84
N LEU A 58 16.32 -12.75 3.12
CA LEU A 58 17.14 -11.64 3.56
C LEU A 58 18.64 -11.93 3.31
N ASP A 59 18.98 -12.06 2.03
CA ASP A 59 20.35 -12.23 1.53
C ASP A 59 20.99 -10.87 1.25
N VAL A 60 22.19 -10.66 1.79
CA VAL A 60 22.87 -9.36 1.72
C VAL A 60 23.25 -8.99 0.29
N ALA A 61 23.77 -9.93 -0.49
CA ALA A 61 24.23 -9.66 -1.86
C ALA A 61 23.05 -9.29 -2.76
N ARG A 62 21.96 -10.05 -2.67
CA ARG A 62 20.70 -9.80 -3.37
C ARG A 62 20.06 -8.48 -2.97
N ALA A 63 19.92 -8.21 -1.67
CA ALA A 63 19.35 -6.96 -1.17
C ALA A 63 20.18 -5.73 -1.62
N VAL A 64 21.52 -5.83 -1.64
CA VAL A 64 22.38 -4.76 -2.17
C VAL A 64 22.18 -4.57 -3.67
N ALA A 65 22.04 -5.64 -4.45
CA ALA A 65 21.78 -5.54 -5.89
C ALA A 65 20.41 -4.88 -6.17
N GLN A 66 19.37 -5.26 -5.43
CA GLN A 66 18.04 -4.67 -5.50
C GLN A 66 18.06 -3.19 -5.11
N ALA A 67 18.75 -2.83 -4.02
CA ALA A 67 18.91 -1.45 -3.58
C ALA A 67 19.62 -0.59 -4.64
N ARG A 68 20.64 -1.14 -5.33
CA ARG A 68 21.33 -0.44 -6.42
C ARG A 68 20.41 -0.22 -7.62
N ALA A 69 19.69 -1.26 -8.05
CA ALA A 69 18.72 -1.14 -9.14
C ALA A 69 17.63 -0.10 -8.82
N CYS A 70 17.16 -0.07 -7.58
CA CYS A 70 16.25 0.96 -7.08
C CYS A 70 16.89 2.36 -7.13
N ALA A 71 18.05 2.55 -6.49
CA ALA A 71 18.74 3.84 -6.42
C ALA A 71 19.20 4.40 -7.77
N GLU A 72 19.42 3.54 -8.77
CA GLU A 72 19.83 3.91 -10.12
C GLU A 72 18.64 4.24 -11.03
N SER A 73 17.43 3.84 -10.65
CA SER A 73 16.21 4.18 -11.40
C SER A 73 16.03 5.70 -11.48
N ARG A 74 15.56 6.20 -12.62
CA ARG A 74 15.47 7.65 -12.88
C ARG A 74 14.68 8.38 -11.79
N ALA A 75 13.52 7.83 -11.43
CA ALA A 75 12.61 8.46 -10.48
C ALA A 75 13.17 8.43 -9.05
N THR A 76 13.62 7.27 -8.59
CA THR A 76 14.20 7.10 -7.26
C THR A 76 15.46 7.94 -7.09
N LYS A 77 16.35 7.96 -8.09
CA LYS A 77 17.55 8.79 -8.09
C LYS A 77 17.23 10.27 -7.93
N ALA A 78 16.20 10.78 -8.60
CA ALA A 78 15.77 12.16 -8.47
C ALA A 78 15.26 12.49 -7.06
N VAL A 79 14.53 11.56 -6.44
CA VAL A 79 14.03 11.68 -5.06
C VAL A 79 15.17 11.65 -4.04
N PHE A 80 16.12 10.71 -4.15
CA PHE A 80 17.28 10.67 -3.25
C PHE A 80 18.17 11.91 -3.40
N ALA A 81 18.34 12.44 -4.60
CA ALA A 81 19.02 13.72 -4.79
C ALA A 81 18.29 14.88 -4.08
N ALA A 82 16.95 14.85 -4.01
CA ALA A 82 16.16 15.85 -3.29
C ALA A 82 16.28 15.70 -1.76
N PHE A 83 16.26 14.48 -1.23
CA PHE A 83 16.63 14.23 0.17
C PHE A 83 18.04 14.74 0.48
N GLY A 84 18.99 14.53 -0.44
CA GLY A 84 20.34 15.08 -0.33
C GLY A 84 20.37 16.61 -0.18
N ARG A 85 19.50 17.33 -0.92
CA ARG A 85 19.37 18.79 -0.81
C ARG A 85 18.77 19.22 0.53
N VAL A 86 17.79 18.49 1.08
CA VAL A 86 17.27 18.71 2.44
C VAL A 86 18.40 18.61 3.48
N LEU A 87 19.20 17.56 3.40
CA LEU A 87 20.35 17.37 4.31
C LEU A 87 21.42 18.45 4.15
N ALA A 88 21.73 18.85 2.91
CA ALA A 88 22.69 19.89 2.60
C ALA A 88 22.26 21.27 3.14
N ALA A 89 20.95 21.54 3.16
CA ALA A 89 20.37 22.74 3.76
C ALA A 89 20.41 22.74 5.30
N GLY A 90 20.94 21.68 5.93
CA GLY A 90 21.03 21.55 7.38
C GLY A 90 19.85 20.82 8.01
N GLY A 91 18.93 20.27 7.20
CA GLY A 91 17.83 19.43 7.67
C GLY A 91 18.26 18.01 8.06
N GLU A 92 17.26 17.20 8.38
CA GLU A 92 17.40 15.78 8.73
C GLU A 92 16.52 14.94 7.80
N VAL A 93 16.95 13.72 7.49
CA VAL A 93 16.13 12.74 6.77
C VAL A 93 16.19 11.43 7.53
N VAL A 94 15.02 10.90 7.89
CA VAL A 94 14.85 9.68 8.68
C VAL A 94 13.94 8.74 7.91
N PHE A 95 14.40 7.53 7.65
CA PHE A 95 13.58 6.46 7.08
C PHE A 95 13.19 5.49 8.18
N ARG A 96 11.89 5.40 8.47
CA ARG A 96 11.33 4.30 9.26
C ARG A 96 11.10 3.11 8.35
N LEU A 97 11.51 1.95 8.82
CA LEU A 97 11.27 0.67 8.16
C LEU A 97 9.77 0.34 8.17
N GLY A 98 9.26 -0.14 7.04
CA GLY A 98 7.95 -0.75 6.87
C GLY A 98 8.06 -2.19 6.36
N ASN A 99 6.95 -2.76 5.91
CA ASN A 99 6.90 -4.16 5.45
C ASN A 99 7.38 -4.36 4.01
N HIS A 100 7.53 -3.29 3.22
CA HIS A 100 8.06 -3.34 1.86
C HIS A 100 9.59 -3.13 1.76
N ASP A 101 10.23 -2.67 2.84
CA ASP A 101 11.64 -2.30 2.89
C ASP A 101 12.38 -2.83 4.12
N VAL A 102 12.05 -4.06 4.53
CA VAL A 102 12.72 -4.76 5.63
C VAL A 102 14.24 -4.89 5.44
N GLU A 103 14.69 -4.87 4.18
CA GLU A 103 16.09 -4.89 3.75
C GLU A 103 16.87 -3.66 4.24
N LEU A 104 16.20 -2.56 4.59
CA LEU A 104 16.84 -1.39 5.23
C LEU A 104 17.50 -1.72 6.58
N ALA A 105 17.15 -2.86 7.19
CA ALA A 105 17.84 -3.38 8.36
C ALA A 105 19.32 -3.74 8.09
N LEU A 106 19.72 -3.93 6.83
CA LEU A 106 21.08 -4.24 6.43
C LEU A 106 21.92 -2.97 6.24
N PRO A 107 23.05 -2.80 6.97
CA PRO A 107 23.92 -1.64 6.80
C PRO A 107 24.41 -1.44 5.36
N GLU A 108 24.68 -2.52 4.64
CA GLU A 108 25.14 -2.49 3.25
C GLU A 108 24.10 -1.89 2.31
N VAL A 109 22.82 -2.13 2.57
CA VAL A 109 21.70 -1.51 1.84
C VAL A 109 21.60 -0.03 2.17
N GLN A 110 21.74 0.34 3.45
CA GLN A 110 21.74 1.74 3.87
C GLN A 110 22.87 2.54 3.18
N ASP A 111 24.04 1.95 3.00
CA ASP A 111 25.18 2.59 2.34
C ASP A 111 24.93 2.86 0.85
N VAL A 112 24.16 2.00 0.17
CA VAL A 112 23.71 2.26 -1.20
C VAL A 112 22.86 3.52 -1.24
N PHE A 113 21.88 3.66 -0.35
CA PHE A 113 21.00 4.83 -0.32
C PHE A 113 21.69 6.11 0.14
N ARG A 114 22.64 6.02 1.09
CA ARG A 114 23.50 7.17 1.44
C ARG A 114 24.31 7.65 0.24
N SER A 115 24.82 6.72 -0.57
CA SER A 115 25.56 7.05 -1.80
C SER A 115 24.65 7.69 -2.86
N ALA A 116 23.37 7.29 -2.91
CA ALA A 116 22.39 7.82 -3.85
C ALA A 116 22.01 9.29 -3.60
N LEU A 117 22.27 9.83 -2.41
CA LEU A 117 21.97 11.23 -2.05
C LEU A 117 22.74 12.25 -2.90
N GLY A 118 23.87 11.86 -3.50
CA GLY A 118 24.73 12.77 -4.25
C GLY A 118 25.36 13.86 -3.38
N GLN A 119 25.62 13.56 -2.10
CA GLN A 119 26.16 14.51 -1.12
C GLN A 119 27.52 14.04 -0.58
N PRO A 120 28.37 14.95 -0.06
CA PRO A 120 29.59 14.58 0.65
C PRO A 120 29.30 13.63 1.83
N PRO A 121 30.23 12.73 2.20
CA PRO A 121 30.00 11.74 3.26
C PRO A 121 29.50 12.32 4.58
N ALA A 122 29.99 13.50 4.99
CA ALA A 122 29.56 14.16 6.23
C ALA A 122 28.10 14.65 6.22
N VAL A 123 27.55 14.94 5.04
CA VAL A 123 26.14 15.32 4.85
C VAL A 123 25.29 14.05 4.71
N ALA A 124 25.75 13.09 3.90
CA ALA A 124 25.06 11.81 3.69
C ALA A 124 24.90 10.98 4.97
N ALA A 125 25.85 11.08 5.90
CA ALA A 125 25.79 10.40 7.21
C ALA A 125 24.62 10.86 8.09
N ARG A 126 23.95 11.98 7.76
CA ARG A 126 22.75 12.45 8.46
C ARG A 126 21.47 11.74 8.03
N LEU A 127 21.50 10.97 6.94
CA LEU A 127 20.44 10.02 6.62
C LEU A 127 20.47 8.89 7.65
N SER A 128 19.40 8.78 8.43
CA SER A 128 19.26 7.80 9.50
C SER A 128 18.08 6.88 9.26
N PHE A 129 18.11 5.70 9.90
CA PHE A 129 17.11 4.66 9.72
C PHE A 129 16.56 4.22 11.09
N GLN A 130 15.23 4.15 11.21
CA GLN A 130 14.53 3.61 12.38
C GLN A 130 14.11 2.17 12.05
N LEU A 131 14.82 1.20 12.65
CA LEU A 131 14.76 -0.22 12.27
C LEU A 131 13.91 -1.11 13.19
N GLY A 132 13.21 -0.53 14.17
CA GLY A 132 12.53 -1.26 15.23
C GLY A 132 11.03 -0.99 15.29
N GLU A 133 10.32 -1.85 16.00
CA GLU A 133 8.85 -1.81 16.16
C GLU A 133 8.34 -0.61 16.97
N ALA A 134 9.21 0.07 17.72
CA ALA A 134 8.79 1.11 18.63
C ALA A 134 8.25 2.33 17.83
N PRO A 135 7.06 2.86 18.18
CA PRO A 135 6.59 4.11 17.61
C PRO A 135 7.46 5.27 18.10
N ASP A 136 7.52 6.35 17.33
CA ASP A 136 8.14 7.60 17.75
C ASP A 136 7.13 8.48 18.49
N VAL A 137 7.58 9.26 19.46
CA VAL A 137 6.76 10.28 20.12
C VAL A 137 7.48 11.61 19.99
N LEU A 138 7.04 12.42 19.03
CA LEU A 138 7.58 13.75 18.81
C LEU A 138 7.05 14.69 19.88
N ASP A 139 7.96 15.45 20.49
CA ASP A 139 7.63 16.60 21.34
C ASP A 139 7.83 17.89 20.52
N VAL A 140 6.73 18.60 20.26
CA VAL A 140 6.75 19.86 19.50
C VAL A 140 6.00 20.92 20.29
N GLY A 141 6.73 21.89 20.85
CA GLY A 141 6.15 22.92 21.71
C GLY A 141 5.47 22.36 22.97
N GLY A 142 5.85 21.16 23.44
CA GLY A 142 5.19 20.44 24.52
C GLY A 142 4.03 19.54 24.06
N ALA A 143 3.61 19.57 22.79
CA ALA A 143 2.62 18.64 22.27
C ALA A 143 3.26 17.27 22.01
N ARG A 144 2.60 16.20 22.49
CA ARG A 144 3.02 14.81 22.27
C ARG A 144 2.31 14.23 21.05
N ILE A 145 3.08 13.92 20.00
CA ILE A 145 2.58 13.41 18.73
C ILE A 145 3.17 12.02 18.48
N LEU A 146 2.31 11.00 18.47
CA LEU A 146 2.70 9.64 18.17
C LEU A 146 2.83 9.45 16.65
N VAL A 147 3.93 8.86 16.21
CA VAL A 147 4.17 8.53 14.80
C VAL A 147 4.58 7.06 14.68
N THR A 148 3.91 6.31 13.82
CA THR A 148 4.29 4.94 13.45
C THR A 148 3.79 4.61 12.06
N HIS A 149 4.35 3.60 11.39
CA HIS A 149 3.92 3.22 10.05
C HIS A 149 2.49 2.67 10.09
N GLY A 150 2.21 1.65 10.90
CA GLY A 150 0.83 1.21 11.18
C GLY A 150 0.57 -0.27 10.96
N GLU A 151 1.56 -1.01 10.47
CA GLU A 151 1.54 -2.44 10.15
C GLU A 151 1.38 -3.35 11.39
N HIS A 152 1.61 -2.83 12.59
CA HIS A 152 1.60 -3.59 13.85
C HIS A 152 0.26 -4.26 14.23
N ASN A 153 -0.86 -3.77 13.68
CA ASN A 153 -2.18 -4.40 13.86
C ASN A 153 -2.70 -5.04 12.57
N ASP A 154 -1.87 -5.17 11.54
CA ASP A 154 -2.21 -5.81 10.28
C ASP A 154 -1.56 -7.20 10.22
N PRO A 155 -2.31 -8.30 10.47
CA PRO A 155 -1.75 -9.64 10.48
C PRO A 155 -1.12 -10.08 9.15
N TRP A 156 -1.45 -9.40 8.05
CA TRP A 156 -0.88 -9.69 6.74
C TRP A 156 0.46 -9.02 6.51
N ASN A 157 0.67 -7.87 7.13
CA ASN A 157 1.84 -7.02 6.89
C ASN A 157 2.69 -6.78 8.14
N ILE A 158 2.34 -7.38 9.28
CA ILE A 158 3.12 -7.28 10.50
C ILE A 158 4.55 -7.77 10.29
N VAL A 159 5.51 -6.91 10.64
CA VAL A 159 6.94 -7.22 10.55
C VAL A 159 7.41 -7.85 11.86
N HIS A 160 8.13 -8.97 11.76
CA HIS A 160 8.74 -9.63 12.91
C HIS A 160 10.18 -9.13 13.15
N TYR A 161 10.28 -7.91 13.67
CA TYR A 161 11.54 -7.16 13.86
C TYR A 161 12.66 -7.89 14.61
N LYS A 162 12.32 -8.85 15.49
CA LYS A 162 13.33 -9.65 16.23
C LYS A 162 14.30 -10.39 15.30
N GLY A 163 13.82 -10.82 14.13
CA GLY A 163 14.62 -11.51 13.11
C GLY A 163 15.49 -10.56 12.26
N LEU A 164 15.21 -9.25 12.30
CA LEU A 164 15.95 -8.23 11.55
C LEU A 164 17.19 -7.71 12.30
N SER A 165 17.28 -7.94 13.62
CA SER A 165 18.41 -7.44 14.40
C SER A 165 19.73 -8.11 13.98
N SER A 166 20.75 -7.28 13.85
CA SER A 166 22.04 -7.51 13.16
C SER A 166 22.98 -8.53 13.81
N ALA A 167 22.50 -9.46 14.63
CA ALA A 167 23.36 -10.32 15.47
C ALA A 167 23.86 -11.63 14.82
N GLY A 168 23.58 -11.89 13.54
CA GLY A 168 24.30 -12.93 12.78
C GLY A 168 23.55 -13.48 11.56
N ALA A 169 24.29 -14.08 10.62
CA ALA A 169 23.74 -14.71 9.41
C ALA A 169 22.66 -15.75 9.72
N ALA A 170 22.81 -16.50 10.82
CA ALA A 170 21.83 -17.50 11.26
C ALA A 170 20.48 -16.89 11.69
N GLN A 171 20.48 -15.68 12.25
CA GLN A 171 19.25 -15.01 12.67
C GLN A 171 18.51 -14.40 11.46
N ARG A 172 19.25 -13.89 10.47
CA ARG A 172 18.68 -13.44 9.19
C ARG A 172 18.06 -14.59 8.40
N ALA A 173 18.70 -15.77 8.40
CA ALA A 173 18.14 -16.98 7.80
C ALA A 173 16.84 -17.45 8.47
N SER A 174 16.56 -17.00 9.70
CA SER A 174 15.31 -17.31 10.42
C SER A 174 14.22 -16.24 10.23
N PHE A 175 14.53 -15.12 9.55
CA PHE A 175 13.53 -14.10 9.26
C PHE A 175 12.48 -14.64 8.29
N SER A 176 11.22 -14.34 8.59
CA SER A 176 10.09 -14.69 7.74
C SER A 176 9.41 -13.41 7.29
N TYR A 177 9.28 -13.25 5.97
CA TYR A 177 8.52 -12.17 5.39
C TYR A 177 7.03 -12.27 5.75
N ALA A 178 6.37 -11.12 5.78
CA ALA A 178 4.96 -11.07 6.08
C ALA A 178 4.14 -11.78 4.99
N PRO A 179 2.97 -12.36 5.31
CA PRO A 179 2.10 -13.00 4.32
C PRO A 179 1.79 -12.13 3.10
N GLY A 180 1.64 -10.81 3.28
CA GLY A 180 1.45 -9.84 2.21
C GLY A 180 2.64 -9.76 1.25
N SER A 181 3.87 -9.85 1.76
CA SER A 181 5.07 -9.88 0.90
C SER A 181 5.13 -11.14 0.03
N ILE A 182 4.79 -12.29 0.61
CA ILE A 182 4.68 -13.58 -0.10
C ILE A 182 3.67 -13.47 -1.23
N LEU A 183 2.54 -12.82 -0.95
CA LEU A 183 1.46 -12.61 -1.89
C LEU A 183 1.88 -11.79 -3.11
N VAL A 184 2.57 -10.67 -2.86
CA VAL A 184 3.09 -9.81 -3.93
C VAL A 184 4.04 -10.59 -4.82
N LYS A 185 5.04 -11.27 -4.24
CA LYS A 185 6.08 -11.99 -4.99
C LYS A 185 5.57 -13.20 -5.75
N GLN A 186 4.73 -14.02 -5.12
CA GLN A 186 4.35 -15.32 -5.68
C GLN A 186 3.12 -15.24 -6.59
N TYR A 187 2.32 -14.17 -6.50
CA TYR A 187 1.07 -14.06 -7.24
C TYR A 187 0.96 -12.76 -8.03
N LEU A 188 1.06 -11.59 -7.40
CA LEU A 188 0.77 -10.32 -8.09
C LEU A 188 1.83 -9.96 -9.14
N ASN A 189 3.11 -10.16 -8.83
CA ASN A 189 4.19 -9.93 -9.79
C ASN A 189 4.12 -10.91 -10.98
N PRO A 190 3.95 -12.23 -10.78
CA PRO A 190 3.69 -13.15 -11.88
C PRO A 190 2.45 -12.81 -12.72
N LEU A 191 1.35 -12.31 -12.12
CA LEU A 191 0.20 -11.81 -12.88
C LEU A 191 0.57 -10.64 -13.80
N THR A 192 1.39 -9.73 -13.30
CA THR A 192 1.89 -8.58 -14.07
C THR A 192 2.81 -9.02 -15.21
N ARG A 193 3.77 -9.90 -14.94
CA ARG A 193 4.76 -10.35 -15.93
C ARG A 193 4.20 -11.32 -16.96
N GLU A 194 3.58 -12.40 -16.51
CA GLU A 194 3.16 -13.50 -17.39
C GLU A 194 1.88 -13.17 -18.16
N PHE A 195 1.02 -12.32 -17.60
CA PHE A 195 -0.30 -12.04 -18.15
C PHE A 195 -0.54 -10.55 -18.42
N GLY A 196 0.44 -9.69 -18.15
CA GLY A 196 0.37 -8.26 -18.43
C GLY A 196 -0.62 -7.49 -17.56
N LEU A 197 -1.12 -8.08 -16.45
CA LEU A 197 -2.18 -7.54 -15.60
C LEU A 197 -1.67 -6.51 -14.59
N HIS A 198 -1.16 -5.37 -15.08
CA HIS A 198 -0.49 -4.34 -14.25
C HIS A 198 -1.44 -3.72 -13.22
N PHE A 199 -2.74 -3.71 -13.51
CA PHE A 199 -3.76 -3.22 -12.57
C PHE A 199 -3.77 -3.97 -11.23
N ALA A 200 -3.28 -5.22 -11.18
CA ALA A 200 -3.30 -6.04 -9.98
C ALA A 200 -2.51 -5.41 -8.82
N ASN A 201 -1.41 -4.71 -9.13
CA ASN A 201 -0.58 -4.00 -8.14
C ASN A 201 -1.16 -2.63 -7.73
N LEU A 202 -2.13 -2.09 -8.47
CA LEU A 202 -2.72 -0.76 -8.25
C LEU A 202 -4.04 -0.79 -7.48
N LEU A 203 -4.59 -1.99 -7.24
CA LEU A 203 -5.83 -2.19 -6.50
C LEU A 203 -5.55 -2.23 -5.00
N LYS A 204 -5.77 -1.09 -4.34
CA LYS A 204 -5.73 -0.89 -2.88
C LYS A 204 -7.18 -0.63 -2.37
N PRO A 205 -7.50 -0.84 -1.08
CA PRO A 205 -6.62 -1.18 0.05
C PRO A 205 -6.33 -2.66 0.32
N ASP A 206 -6.96 -3.64 -0.35
CA ASP A 206 -6.79 -5.05 0.01
C ASP A 206 -6.73 -5.96 -1.22
N PHE A 207 -5.82 -6.94 -1.17
CA PHE A 207 -5.58 -8.02 -2.13
C PHE A 207 -6.85 -8.69 -2.66
N GLN A 208 -7.90 -8.74 -1.84
CA GLN A 208 -9.20 -9.30 -2.20
C GLN A 208 -9.76 -8.64 -3.47
N GLY A 209 -9.71 -7.32 -3.59
CA GLY A 209 -10.21 -6.59 -4.76
C GLY A 209 -9.37 -6.87 -6.01
N GLY A 210 -8.05 -6.89 -5.85
CA GLY A 210 -7.08 -7.23 -6.90
C GLY A 210 -7.31 -8.63 -7.48
N THR A 211 -7.40 -9.62 -6.58
CA THR A 211 -7.58 -11.03 -6.92
C THR A 211 -8.93 -11.30 -7.56
N LEU A 212 -10.01 -10.69 -7.05
CA LEU A 212 -11.35 -10.87 -7.62
C LEU A 212 -11.47 -10.21 -9.00
N THR A 213 -10.82 -9.06 -9.20
CA THR A 213 -10.73 -8.43 -10.53
C THR A 213 -9.91 -9.30 -11.48
N ALA A 214 -8.76 -9.83 -11.03
CA ALA A 214 -7.93 -10.73 -11.83
C ALA A 214 -8.65 -12.05 -12.18
N LEU A 215 -9.42 -12.63 -11.25
CA LEU A 215 -10.29 -13.79 -11.50
C LEU A 215 -11.36 -13.49 -12.55
N ALA A 216 -11.95 -12.29 -12.53
CA ALA A 216 -12.96 -11.89 -13.50
C ALA A 216 -12.36 -11.64 -14.89
N VAL A 217 -11.18 -11.03 -14.96
CA VAL A 217 -10.53 -10.60 -16.21
C VAL A 217 -9.73 -11.74 -16.86
N ALA A 218 -9.03 -12.54 -16.06
CA ALA A 218 -8.09 -13.56 -16.50
C ALA A 218 -8.14 -14.83 -15.60
N PRO A 219 -9.26 -15.57 -15.59
CA PRO A 219 -9.43 -16.73 -14.72
C PRO A 219 -8.41 -17.85 -14.97
N THR A 220 -7.99 -18.06 -16.23
CA THR A 220 -6.98 -19.04 -16.59
C THR A 220 -5.60 -18.69 -16.01
N ALA A 221 -5.25 -17.40 -15.99
CA ALA A 221 -4.02 -16.92 -15.36
C ALA A 221 -3.99 -17.24 -13.87
N MET A 222 -5.10 -16.95 -13.18
CA MET A 222 -5.27 -17.25 -11.76
C MET A 222 -5.19 -18.75 -11.48
N LYS A 223 -5.86 -19.58 -12.30
CA LYS A 223 -5.83 -21.04 -12.18
C LYS A 223 -4.41 -21.59 -12.33
N LEU A 224 -3.64 -21.11 -13.31
CA LEU A 224 -2.25 -21.55 -13.53
C LEU A 224 -1.34 -21.20 -12.34
N LEU A 225 -1.51 -20.02 -11.74
CA LEU A 225 -0.74 -19.64 -10.55
C LEU A 225 -1.13 -20.45 -9.31
N PHE A 226 -2.43 -20.76 -9.16
CA PHE A 226 -2.93 -21.61 -8.09
C PHE A 226 -2.50 -23.08 -8.23
N GLN A 227 -2.31 -23.58 -9.46
CA GLN A 227 -1.80 -24.94 -9.71
C GLN A 227 -0.29 -25.07 -9.45
N ARG A 228 0.47 -23.99 -9.67
CA ARG A 228 1.93 -23.96 -9.44
C ARG A 228 2.32 -23.79 -7.98
N SER A 229 1.45 -23.17 -7.19
CA SER A 229 1.61 -23.06 -5.75
C SER A 229 0.96 -24.26 -5.06
N SER A 230 1.55 -24.77 -3.98
CA SER A 230 0.90 -25.81 -3.20
C SER A 230 -0.47 -25.30 -2.75
N ALA A 231 -1.56 -25.97 -3.16
CA ALA A 231 -2.94 -25.61 -2.87
C ALA A 231 -3.21 -25.28 -1.38
N SER A 232 -2.35 -25.76 -0.47
CA SER A 232 -2.34 -25.42 0.95
C SER A 232 -2.06 -23.94 1.25
N LEU A 233 -1.23 -23.24 0.46
CA LEU A 233 -0.90 -21.83 0.70
C LEU A 233 -2.03 -20.91 0.25
N CYS A 234 -2.59 -21.11 -0.95
CA CYS A 234 -3.83 -20.44 -1.36
C CYS A 234 -4.97 -20.69 -0.37
N TRP A 235 -5.13 -21.94 0.08
CA TRP A 235 -6.14 -22.28 1.08
C TRP A 235 -5.84 -21.71 2.47
N GLN A 236 -4.58 -21.52 2.85
CA GLN A 236 -4.19 -20.85 4.10
C GLN A 236 -4.31 -19.32 4.03
N LEU A 237 -4.02 -18.72 2.88
CA LEU A 237 -4.20 -17.29 2.57
C LEU A 237 -5.70 -16.95 2.60
N PHE A 238 -6.52 -17.78 1.95
CA PHE A 238 -7.98 -17.72 2.03
C PHE A 238 -8.50 -18.03 3.45
N ARG A 239 -8.01 -19.07 4.16
CA ARG A 239 -8.47 -19.37 5.54
C ARG A 239 -8.05 -18.34 6.59
N LYS A 240 -6.90 -17.68 6.45
CA LYS A 240 -6.48 -16.56 7.32
C LYS A 240 -7.27 -15.29 7.01
N MET A 241 -7.75 -15.13 5.78
CA MET A 241 -8.79 -14.16 5.41
C MET A 241 -10.12 -14.39 6.17
N SER A 242 -10.35 -15.62 6.66
CA SER A 242 -11.50 -16.01 7.50
C SER A 242 -11.11 -16.34 8.95
N GLY A 243 -9.92 -15.91 9.40
CA GLY A 243 -9.41 -16.22 10.74
C GLY A 243 -10.00 -15.30 11.83
N PRO A 244 -10.58 -15.83 12.91
CA PRO A 244 -11.53 -15.09 13.74
C PRO A 244 -10.91 -14.54 15.04
N ALA A 245 -11.47 -13.47 15.60
CA ALA A 245 -11.72 -13.55 17.04
C ALA A 245 -12.88 -14.54 17.20
N ALA A 246 -12.54 -15.82 17.34
CA ALA A 246 -13.42 -16.95 17.63
C ALA A 246 -14.76 -17.04 16.86
N PHE A 247 -14.78 -17.84 15.78
CA PHE A 247 -16.00 -18.55 15.39
C PHE A 247 -15.72 -20.04 15.58
N ALA A 248 -16.37 -20.59 16.61
CA ALA A 248 -16.71 -21.99 16.60
C ALA A 248 -17.60 -22.26 15.38
N GLU A 249 -17.38 -23.44 14.80
CA GLU A 249 -18.02 -23.98 13.59
C GLU A 249 -17.55 -23.38 12.26
N GLN A 250 -17.24 -24.31 11.34
CA GLN A 250 -16.70 -24.08 10.02
C GLN A 250 -17.59 -23.15 9.21
N GLU A 251 -17.19 -21.89 9.03
CA GLU A 251 -17.70 -21.07 7.95
C GLU A 251 -16.74 -21.12 6.76
N ASP A 252 -17.21 -21.83 5.74
CA ASP A 252 -16.76 -21.79 4.35
C ASP A 252 -16.60 -20.32 3.91
N LEU A 253 -15.63 -20.04 3.04
CA LEU A 253 -15.20 -18.70 2.59
C LEU A 253 -16.24 -17.95 1.75
N GLY A 254 -17.48 -18.37 1.84
CA GLY A 254 -18.61 -17.83 1.16
C GLY A 254 -18.56 -18.04 -0.34
N LEU A 255 -17.48 -18.55 -0.97
CA LEU A 255 -17.42 -18.69 -2.43
C LEU A 255 -18.59 -19.54 -2.95
N ALA A 256 -18.92 -20.64 -2.26
CA ALA A 256 -20.11 -21.45 -2.54
C ALA A 256 -21.44 -20.69 -2.27
N ALA A 257 -21.54 -19.96 -1.16
CA ALA A 257 -22.69 -19.10 -0.87
C ALA A 257 -22.82 -17.90 -1.85
N ARG A 258 -21.73 -17.49 -2.49
CA ARG A 258 -21.63 -16.34 -3.42
C ARG A 258 -21.94 -16.75 -4.84
N VAL A 259 -21.57 -17.97 -5.24
CA VAL A 259 -22.08 -18.63 -6.45
C VAL A 259 -23.61 -18.74 -6.35
N ALA A 260 -24.16 -19.00 -5.16
CA ALA A 260 -25.60 -18.97 -4.92
C ALA A 260 -26.20 -17.54 -4.93
N ASP A 261 -25.57 -16.55 -4.27
CA ASP A 261 -26.02 -15.15 -4.23
C ASP A 261 -25.83 -14.37 -5.55
N ALA A 262 -24.94 -14.83 -6.43
CA ALA A 262 -24.66 -14.20 -7.73
C ALA A 262 -25.84 -14.34 -8.71
N GLY A 263 -26.87 -15.12 -8.38
CA GLY A 263 -28.03 -15.33 -9.25
C GLY A 263 -27.62 -15.97 -10.58
N LEU A 264 -26.65 -16.90 -10.52
CA LEU A 264 -26.21 -17.64 -11.68
C LEU A 264 -27.33 -18.60 -12.10
N THR A 265 -27.60 -18.68 -13.40
CA THR A 265 -28.45 -19.74 -13.96
C THR A 265 -27.72 -21.07 -13.87
N SER A 266 -28.44 -22.19 -13.98
CA SER A 266 -27.82 -23.52 -13.97
C SER A 266 -26.75 -23.68 -15.07
N GLU A 267 -26.99 -23.10 -16.24
CA GLU A 267 -26.06 -23.08 -17.37
C GLU A 267 -24.78 -22.27 -17.06
N GLU A 268 -24.93 -21.14 -16.35
CA GLU A 268 -23.80 -20.31 -15.90
C GLU A 268 -22.98 -21.00 -14.79
N GLN A 269 -23.63 -21.77 -13.92
CA GLN A 269 -22.98 -22.57 -12.88
C GLN A 269 -22.13 -23.70 -13.49
N GLU A 270 -22.70 -24.48 -14.41
CA GLU A 270 -21.99 -25.56 -15.12
C GLU A 270 -20.77 -25.03 -15.89
N ALA A 271 -20.93 -23.88 -16.57
CA ALA A 271 -19.83 -23.23 -17.29
C ALA A 271 -18.68 -22.80 -16.37
N MET A 272 -19.00 -22.36 -15.14
CA MET A 272 -18.01 -21.97 -14.13
C MET A 272 -17.32 -23.17 -13.48
N GLU A 273 -18.05 -24.24 -13.20
CA GLU A 273 -17.49 -25.48 -12.66
C GLU A 273 -16.51 -26.12 -13.66
N ALA A 274 -16.82 -26.10 -14.95
CA ALA A 274 -15.91 -26.57 -16.00
C ALA A 274 -14.60 -25.76 -16.07
N LEU A 275 -14.67 -24.44 -15.84
CA LEU A 275 -13.49 -23.56 -15.85
C LEU A 275 -12.58 -23.79 -14.63
N LEU A 276 -13.17 -23.99 -13.46
CA LEU A 276 -12.46 -24.13 -12.18
C LEU A 276 -11.99 -25.58 -11.89
N GLY A 277 -12.64 -26.60 -12.47
CA GLY A 277 -12.28 -28.01 -12.29
C GLY A 277 -10.96 -28.42 -12.96
N ASP A 278 -10.43 -29.59 -12.62
CA ASP A 278 -9.13 -30.12 -13.12
C ASP A 278 -9.11 -30.51 -14.62
N GLY A 279 -10.19 -30.25 -15.35
CA GLY A 279 -10.33 -30.61 -16.77
C GLY A 279 -9.65 -29.61 -17.71
N ALA A 280 -8.86 -30.12 -18.66
CA ALA A 280 -8.22 -29.38 -19.75
C ALA A 280 -9.18 -28.95 -20.87
N ALA A 281 -10.50 -28.99 -20.67
CA ALA A 281 -11.48 -28.88 -21.73
C ALA A 281 -12.39 -27.65 -21.56
N ALA A 282 -11.90 -26.49 -22.00
CA ALA A 282 -12.70 -25.39 -22.56
C ALA A 282 -11.76 -24.27 -23.03
N PHE A 283 -11.00 -24.52 -24.10
CA PHE A 283 -10.28 -23.48 -24.83
C PHE A 283 -11.00 -23.24 -26.15
N SER A 284 -11.93 -22.28 -26.14
CA SER A 284 -12.27 -21.49 -27.30
C SER A 284 -12.36 -20.03 -26.84
N ASP A 285 -11.49 -19.19 -27.39
CA ASP A 285 -11.49 -17.73 -27.19
C ASP A 285 -12.65 -17.03 -27.94
N GLU A 286 -13.70 -17.78 -28.30
CA GLU A 286 -14.84 -17.27 -29.05
C GLU A 286 -16.07 -17.17 -28.14
N ASP A 287 -16.66 -15.98 -28.15
CA ASP A 287 -17.84 -15.47 -27.43
C ASP A 287 -17.67 -14.97 -25.98
N ASP A 288 -17.16 -13.73 -25.88
CA ASP A 288 -17.22 -12.89 -24.65
C ASP A 288 -18.67 -12.49 -24.26
N ASP A 289 -19.63 -12.61 -25.19
CA ASP A 289 -21.06 -12.34 -24.98
C ASP A 289 -21.90 -13.59 -24.61
N GLY A 290 -21.26 -14.76 -24.59
CA GLY A 290 -21.87 -16.05 -24.26
C GLY A 290 -22.14 -16.26 -22.76
N VAL A 291 -22.69 -17.44 -22.42
CA VAL A 291 -23.05 -17.83 -21.05
C VAL A 291 -21.87 -17.72 -20.07
N LEU A 292 -20.67 -18.08 -20.52
CA LEU A 292 -19.45 -18.02 -19.70
C LEU A 292 -19.02 -16.57 -19.40
N GLY A 293 -19.17 -15.66 -20.35
CA GLY A 293 -18.90 -14.22 -20.16
C GLY A 293 -19.84 -13.61 -19.11
N ARG A 294 -21.14 -13.93 -19.19
CA ARG A 294 -22.16 -13.50 -18.22
C ARG A 294 -21.93 -14.08 -16.82
N ALA A 295 -21.56 -15.35 -16.74
CA ALA A 295 -21.22 -16.01 -15.48
C ALA A 295 -20.00 -15.36 -14.80
N ARG A 296 -18.93 -15.10 -15.57
CA ARG A 296 -17.73 -14.40 -15.09
C ARG A 296 -18.02 -12.97 -14.64
N LEU A 297 -18.86 -12.24 -15.39
CA LEU A 297 -19.29 -10.90 -15.01
C LEU A 297 -20.09 -10.93 -13.70
N LYS A 298 -21.05 -11.85 -13.56
CA LYS A 298 -21.85 -11.99 -12.33
C LYS A 298 -21.00 -12.37 -11.13
N LEU A 299 -20.01 -13.26 -11.29
CA LEU A 299 -19.10 -13.64 -10.22
C LEU A 299 -18.07 -12.57 -9.88
N GLY A 300 -17.46 -11.94 -10.89
CA GLY A 300 -16.59 -10.78 -10.72
C GLY A 300 -17.31 -9.67 -9.98
N ARG A 301 -18.56 -9.40 -10.36
CA ARG A 301 -19.44 -8.46 -9.66
C ARG A 301 -19.82 -8.92 -8.26
N ALA A 302 -20.19 -10.19 -8.06
CA ALA A 302 -20.54 -10.70 -6.73
C ALA A 302 -19.34 -10.65 -5.78
N GLY A 303 -18.14 -10.94 -6.29
CA GLY A 303 -16.86 -10.77 -5.63
C GLY A 303 -16.55 -9.31 -5.34
N LEU A 304 -16.67 -8.41 -6.31
CA LEU A 304 -16.39 -6.98 -6.12
C LEU A 304 -17.45 -6.30 -5.24
N LYS A 305 -18.70 -6.76 -5.27
CA LYS A 305 -19.75 -6.38 -4.31
C LYS A 305 -19.48 -6.94 -2.93
N LEU A 306 -18.93 -8.15 -2.80
CA LEU A 306 -18.48 -8.72 -1.53
C LEU A 306 -17.36 -7.86 -0.97
N TYR A 307 -16.33 -7.60 -1.77
CA TYR A 307 -15.23 -6.72 -1.46
C TYR A 307 -15.73 -5.35 -1.00
N ALA A 308 -16.57 -4.68 -1.80
CA ALA A 308 -17.16 -3.40 -1.44
C ALA A 308 -18.09 -3.49 -0.20
N ARG A 309 -18.75 -4.63 0.05
CA ARG A 309 -19.55 -4.87 1.26
C ARG A 309 -18.69 -5.14 2.50
N LEU A 310 -17.55 -5.80 2.37
CA LEU A 310 -16.57 -6.03 3.43
C LEU A 310 -15.86 -4.73 3.78
N GLN A 311 -15.42 -3.98 2.77
CA GLN A 311 -15.06 -2.56 2.88
C GLN A 311 -16.14 -1.79 3.62
N ARG A 312 -17.42 -1.93 3.24
CA ARG A 312 -18.54 -1.28 3.92
C ARG A 312 -18.80 -1.73 5.37
N LYS A 313 -18.47 -2.98 5.70
CA LYS A 313 -18.70 -3.56 7.05
C LYS A 313 -17.56 -3.21 7.99
N LEU A 314 -16.38 -2.90 7.42
CA LEU A 314 -15.25 -2.28 8.11
C LEU A 314 -15.41 -0.74 8.18
N SER A 315 -16.11 -0.13 7.23
CA SER A 315 -16.25 1.33 7.09
C SER A 315 -17.61 1.69 6.47
N GLY A 316 -18.56 2.20 7.24
CA GLY A 316 -19.94 2.42 6.77
C GLY A 316 -20.10 3.33 5.54
N LYS A 317 -20.44 2.72 4.39
CA LYS A 317 -20.99 3.24 3.09
C LYS A 317 -19.98 3.59 1.97
N THR A 318 -20.20 2.97 0.79
CA THR A 318 -19.70 3.32 -0.57
C THR A 318 -18.17 3.29 -0.83
N GLY A 319 -17.78 2.76 -2.00
CA GLY A 319 -16.38 2.53 -2.42
C GLY A 319 -15.54 3.80 -2.67
N ASP A 320 -16.11 4.98 -2.46
CA ASP A 320 -15.41 6.27 -2.48
C ASP A 320 -14.77 6.63 -1.13
N THR A 321 -15.15 5.94 -0.03
CA THR A 321 -14.62 6.18 1.33
C THR A 321 -13.12 6.04 1.44
N TYR A 322 -12.49 5.19 0.63
CA TYR A 322 -11.03 5.09 0.61
C TYR A 322 -10.37 6.44 0.28
N PHE A 323 -10.99 7.26 -0.58
CA PHE A 323 -10.49 8.58 -0.97
C PHE A 323 -11.01 9.72 -0.08
N GLU A 324 -11.95 9.44 0.83
CA GLU A 324 -12.39 10.38 1.84
C GLU A 324 -11.29 10.64 2.87
N LEU A 325 -11.22 11.87 3.37
CA LEU A 325 -10.29 12.22 4.44
C LEU A 325 -10.78 11.77 5.80
N GLU A 326 -12.10 11.67 6.00
CA GLU A 326 -12.64 11.26 7.28
C GLU A 326 -12.34 9.76 7.50
N PRO A 327 -11.69 9.39 8.62
CA PRO A 327 -11.43 8.01 8.95
C PRO A 327 -12.71 7.28 9.34
N ASP A 328 -12.70 5.97 9.14
CA ASP A 328 -13.80 5.14 9.61
C ASP A 328 -13.78 4.94 11.14
N GLU A 329 -14.80 4.25 11.65
CA GLU A 329 -14.93 4.00 13.08
C GLU A 329 -13.81 3.12 13.65
N ALA A 330 -13.27 2.18 12.86
CA ALA A 330 -12.20 1.28 13.27
C ALA A 330 -10.85 2.01 13.33
N GLU A 331 -10.51 2.78 12.30
CA GLU A 331 -9.37 3.68 12.23
C GLU A 331 -9.40 4.68 13.40
N TRP A 332 -10.56 5.30 13.65
CA TRP A 332 -10.70 6.25 14.75
C TRP A 332 -10.60 5.61 16.13
N LYS A 333 -11.18 4.42 16.32
CA LYS A 333 -11.07 3.65 17.56
C LYS A 333 -9.61 3.27 17.83
N GLU A 334 -8.88 2.88 16.80
CA GLU A 334 -7.48 2.51 16.92
C GLU A 334 -6.60 3.73 17.24
N ALA A 335 -6.84 4.87 16.58
CA ALA A 335 -6.17 6.12 16.92
C ALA A 335 -6.38 6.51 18.39
N LYS A 336 -7.61 6.40 18.91
CA LYS A 336 -7.91 6.62 20.34
C LYS A 336 -7.15 5.66 21.26
N ARG A 337 -7.07 4.37 20.89
CA ARG A 337 -6.33 3.36 21.66
C ARG A 337 -4.85 3.69 21.74
N LEU A 338 -4.24 4.06 20.61
CA LEU A 338 -2.83 4.44 20.53
C LEU A 338 -2.54 5.74 21.29
N ALA A 339 -3.38 6.76 21.12
CA ALA A 339 -3.30 8.01 21.85
C ALA A 339 -3.29 7.79 23.37
N ALA A 340 -4.23 6.99 23.87
CA ALA A 340 -4.32 6.65 25.29
C ALA A 340 -3.10 5.85 25.78
N LYS A 341 -2.63 4.87 25.00
CA LYS A 341 -1.49 4.02 25.36
C LYS A 341 -0.19 4.83 25.50
N PHE A 342 0.02 5.82 24.64
CA PHE A 342 1.27 6.59 24.56
C PHE A 342 1.18 8.01 25.15
N GLY A 343 0.02 8.39 25.67
CA GLY A 343 -0.24 9.74 26.19
C GLY A 343 -0.03 10.81 25.12
N ALA A 344 -0.53 10.57 23.91
CA ALA A 344 -0.37 11.45 22.77
C ALA A 344 -1.67 12.19 22.45
N SER A 345 -1.57 13.46 22.07
CA SER A 345 -2.70 14.30 21.63
C SER A 345 -2.86 14.28 20.11
N ALA A 346 -1.93 13.64 19.40
CA ALA A 346 -2.04 13.34 17.99
C ALA A 346 -1.46 11.96 17.67
N VAL A 347 -2.07 11.27 16.70
CA VAL A 347 -1.62 9.98 16.17
C VAL A 347 -1.48 10.10 14.66
N ILE A 348 -0.29 9.82 14.15
CA ILE A 348 0.06 9.88 12.74
C ILE A 348 0.47 8.50 12.26
N LEU A 349 -0.25 7.99 11.26
CA LEU A 349 -0.03 6.69 10.62
C LEU A 349 0.32 6.84 9.13
N GLY A 350 0.84 5.77 8.55
CA GLY A 350 0.91 5.49 7.11
C GLY A 350 0.22 4.15 6.82
N HIS A 351 0.84 3.29 6.00
CA HIS A 351 0.52 1.86 5.80
C HIS A 351 -0.76 1.53 5.02
N THR A 352 -1.84 2.30 5.21
CA THR A 352 -3.12 2.03 4.53
C THR A 352 -3.20 2.69 3.15
N HIS A 353 -2.17 3.46 2.77
CA HIS A 353 -2.11 4.28 1.56
C HIS A 353 -3.22 5.37 1.47
N ALA A 354 -4.09 5.47 2.47
CA ALA A 354 -5.29 6.29 2.42
C ALA A 354 -5.09 7.56 3.25
N ALA A 355 -5.12 8.73 2.63
CA ALA A 355 -4.96 9.98 3.35
C ALA A 355 -6.15 10.20 4.30
N ARG A 356 -5.87 10.39 5.60
CA ARG A 356 -6.88 10.62 6.64
C ARG A 356 -6.62 11.89 7.43
N TRP A 357 -7.70 12.51 7.89
CA TRP A 357 -7.68 13.68 8.76
C TRP A 357 -8.92 13.74 9.63
N LYS A 358 -8.74 13.72 10.94
CA LYS A 358 -9.82 13.96 11.92
C LYS A 358 -9.29 14.60 13.17
N HIS A 359 -9.89 15.72 13.57
CA HIS A 359 -9.59 16.38 14.84
C HIS A 359 -10.86 16.49 15.66
N GLN A 360 -10.95 15.72 16.75
CA GLN A 360 -12.13 15.64 17.59
C GLN A 360 -11.73 15.34 19.03
N ASP A 361 -12.43 15.94 20.00
CA ASP A 361 -12.22 15.72 21.44
C ASP A 361 -10.77 15.93 21.90
N GLY A 362 -10.05 16.88 21.27
CA GLY A 362 -8.64 17.19 21.58
C GLY A 362 -7.62 16.18 21.06
N LEU A 363 -8.06 15.17 20.28
CA LEU A 363 -7.20 14.21 19.59
C LEU A 363 -7.19 14.48 18.09
N LEU A 364 -6.00 14.60 17.51
CA LEU A 364 -5.79 14.58 16.07
C LEU A 364 -5.42 13.17 15.60
N PHE A 365 -6.12 12.65 14.61
CA PHE A 365 -5.69 11.51 13.82
C PHE A 365 -5.40 11.95 12.38
N ALA A 366 -4.26 11.53 11.86
CA ALA A 366 -3.94 11.70 10.45
C ALA A 366 -3.26 10.45 9.89
N ASN A 367 -3.53 10.17 8.62
CA ASN A 367 -2.76 9.23 7.83
C ASN A 367 -2.17 9.99 6.63
N THR A 368 -0.87 9.85 6.38
CA THR A 368 -0.17 10.60 5.33
C THR A 368 -0.54 10.19 3.91
N GLY A 369 -1.23 9.07 3.70
CA GLY A 369 -1.60 8.59 2.36
C GLY A 369 -0.45 7.90 1.65
N THR A 370 -0.32 8.09 0.33
CA THR A 370 0.66 7.39 -0.51
C THR A 370 1.13 8.24 -1.68
N TRP A 371 2.25 7.84 -2.30
CA TRP A 371 2.79 8.47 -3.49
C TRP A 371 2.79 7.57 -4.73
N ILE A 372 2.00 6.49 -4.69
CA ILE A 372 1.86 5.53 -5.80
C ILE A 372 0.67 5.86 -6.71
N TRP A 373 0.62 5.18 -7.85
CA TRP A 373 -0.59 5.07 -8.67
C TRP A 373 -1.61 4.15 -7.98
N LEU A 374 -2.87 4.58 -7.98
CA LEU A 374 -4.01 3.81 -7.50
C LEU A 374 -5.00 3.64 -8.63
N MET A 375 -5.75 2.54 -8.64
CA MET A 375 -6.87 2.36 -9.58
C MET A 375 -8.20 2.45 -8.82
N GLN A 376 -9.07 3.35 -9.26
CA GLN A 376 -10.42 3.46 -8.71
C GLN A 376 -11.33 2.41 -9.34
N LEU A 377 -12.02 1.64 -8.50
CA LEU A 377 -13.06 0.71 -8.94
C LEU A 377 -14.38 1.46 -9.16
N PRO A 378 -15.26 0.99 -10.06
CA PRO A 378 -16.62 1.50 -10.14
C PRO A 378 -17.33 1.45 -8.77
N PRO A 379 -18.25 2.39 -8.49
CA PRO A 379 -19.09 2.31 -7.31
C PRO A 379 -19.82 0.96 -7.23
N PHE A 380 -19.98 0.42 -6.02
CA PHE A 380 -20.55 -0.93 -5.84
C PHE A 380 -22.01 -1.04 -6.32
N ASP A 381 -22.72 0.09 -6.31
CA ASP A 381 -24.10 0.26 -6.73
C ASP A 381 -24.22 0.71 -8.20
N ALA A 382 -23.10 0.84 -8.91
CA ALA A 382 -23.11 1.05 -10.36
C ALA A 382 -23.83 -0.10 -11.08
N GLY A 383 -24.46 0.24 -12.21
CA GLY A 383 -25.17 -0.69 -13.08
C GLY A 383 -24.27 -1.80 -13.63
N ASP A 384 -24.90 -2.89 -14.07
CA ASP A 384 -24.22 -4.06 -14.65
C ASP A 384 -23.42 -3.67 -15.91
N ASP A 385 -23.95 -2.72 -16.68
CA ASP A 385 -23.31 -2.11 -17.84
C ASP A 385 -21.98 -1.44 -17.48
N VAL A 386 -21.95 -0.63 -16.42
CA VAL A 386 -20.71 0.06 -15.98
C VAL A 386 -19.64 -0.93 -15.55
N TRP A 387 -20.01 -1.97 -14.79
CA TRP A 387 -19.08 -3.01 -14.37
C TRP A 387 -18.59 -3.87 -15.54
N ALA A 388 -19.47 -4.17 -16.50
CA ALA A 388 -19.11 -4.89 -17.72
C ALA A 388 -18.13 -4.09 -18.57
N GLU A 389 -18.40 -2.81 -18.79
CA GLU A 389 -17.50 -1.91 -19.51
C GLU A 389 -16.15 -1.77 -18.81
N PHE A 390 -16.12 -1.64 -17.48
CA PHE A 390 -14.89 -1.59 -16.71
C PHE A 390 -14.06 -2.87 -16.88
N LEU A 391 -14.67 -4.04 -16.70
CA LEU A 391 -13.96 -5.32 -16.84
C LEU A 391 -13.49 -5.55 -18.28
N ALA A 392 -14.29 -5.18 -19.28
CA ALA A 392 -13.91 -5.24 -20.68
C ALA A 392 -12.74 -4.29 -21.00
N GLU A 393 -12.72 -3.09 -20.41
CA GLU A 393 -11.60 -2.16 -20.55
C GLU A 393 -10.34 -2.73 -19.94
N VAL A 394 -10.38 -3.22 -18.70
CA VAL A 394 -9.23 -3.83 -18.02
C VAL A 394 -8.71 -5.05 -18.79
N LYS A 395 -9.61 -5.88 -19.33
CA LYS A 395 -9.24 -7.04 -20.18
C LYS A 395 -8.54 -6.62 -21.47
N ASN A 396 -9.05 -5.58 -22.14
CA ASN A 396 -8.51 -5.12 -23.41
C ASN A 396 -7.28 -4.20 -23.24
N ASN A 397 -7.11 -3.60 -22.07
CA ASN A 397 -6.03 -2.69 -21.70
C ASN A 397 -5.38 -3.11 -20.36
N PRO A 398 -4.80 -4.32 -20.26
CA PRO A 398 -4.35 -4.88 -18.99
C PRO A 398 -3.13 -4.14 -18.40
N ARG A 399 -2.40 -3.40 -19.25
CA ARG A 399 -1.31 -2.51 -18.87
C ARG A 399 -1.75 -1.09 -18.50
N LEU A 400 -3.05 -0.80 -18.59
CA LEU A 400 -3.63 0.50 -18.31
C LEU A 400 -2.95 1.65 -19.08
N SER A 401 -2.72 1.49 -20.38
CA SER A 401 -2.17 2.58 -21.21
C SER A 401 -3.09 3.81 -21.14
N PRO A 402 -2.59 5.01 -20.78
CA PRO A 402 -3.42 6.18 -20.48
C PRO A 402 -4.40 6.58 -21.58
N GLU A 403 -3.99 6.48 -22.85
CA GLU A 403 -4.79 6.84 -24.02
C GLU A 403 -5.99 5.91 -24.28
N ARG A 404 -6.03 4.76 -23.60
CA ARG A 404 -7.09 3.75 -23.69
C ARG A 404 -7.97 3.71 -22.44
N GLN A 405 -7.64 4.47 -21.40
CA GLN A 405 -8.41 4.52 -20.15
C GLN A 405 -9.70 5.34 -20.32
N LYS A 406 -10.83 4.79 -19.90
CA LYS A 406 -12.11 5.50 -19.78
C LYS A 406 -12.67 5.36 -18.36
N LEU A 407 -12.87 4.13 -17.91
CA LEU A 407 -13.38 3.76 -16.58
C LEU A 407 -12.27 3.31 -15.63
N ALA A 408 -11.27 2.55 -16.11
CA ALA A 408 -10.18 2.02 -15.30
C ALA A 408 -9.06 3.06 -15.13
N ARG A 409 -9.40 4.18 -14.49
CA ARG A 409 -8.51 5.33 -14.37
C ARG A 409 -7.47 5.11 -13.28
N MET A 410 -6.21 5.37 -13.63
CA MET A 410 -5.14 5.56 -12.65
C MET A 410 -5.26 6.95 -12.05
N ILE A 411 -5.22 7.03 -10.73
CA ILE A 411 -5.25 8.27 -9.96
C ILE A 411 -4.09 8.29 -8.98
N SER A 412 -3.69 9.49 -8.56
CA SER A 412 -2.63 9.70 -7.58
C SER A 412 -3.03 10.87 -6.69
N ARG A 413 -2.77 10.78 -5.38
CA ARG A 413 -3.01 11.85 -4.43
C ARG A 413 -1.79 12.03 -3.53
N PHE A 414 -0.92 12.96 -3.90
CA PHE A 414 0.35 13.17 -3.21
C PHE A 414 0.15 13.97 -1.93
N THR A 415 0.22 13.31 -0.79
CA THR A 415 -0.03 13.93 0.52
C THR A 415 1.17 13.85 1.45
N ALA A 416 1.25 14.81 2.37
CA ALA A 416 2.27 14.91 3.40
C ALA A 416 1.71 15.62 4.63
N LEU A 417 2.31 15.44 5.81
CA LEU A 417 1.98 16.21 7.01
C LEU A 417 3.11 17.18 7.33
N SER A 418 2.80 18.46 7.53
CA SER A 418 3.72 19.41 8.16
C SER A 418 3.38 19.57 9.62
N ILE A 419 4.42 19.64 10.45
CA ILE A 419 4.33 19.89 11.89
C ILE A 419 5.31 21.02 12.22
N ASP A 420 4.76 22.10 12.74
CA ASP A 420 5.47 23.27 13.20
C ASP A 420 5.15 23.52 14.68
N GLU A 421 6.06 24.16 15.41
CA GLU A 421 5.75 24.64 16.74
C GLU A 421 4.75 25.80 16.65
N ALA A 422 3.66 25.73 17.41
CA ALA A 422 2.64 26.77 17.39
C ALA A 422 3.04 27.96 18.29
N PRO A 423 2.72 29.21 17.90
CA PRO A 423 2.92 30.36 18.77
C PRO A 423 2.21 30.18 20.13
N GLY A 424 2.97 30.29 21.22
CA GLY A 424 2.46 30.12 22.58
C GLY A 424 2.35 28.66 23.04
N GLY A 425 3.04 27.73 22.38
CA GLY A 425 3.12 26.31 22.77
C GLY A 425 2.14 25.41 22.01
N GLY A 426 2.45 24.11 22.03
CA GLY A 426 1.83 23.08 21.23
C GLY A 426 2.37 23.02 19.79
N ALA A 427 1.68 22.27 18.93
CA ALA A 427 2.05 22.06 17.54
C ALA A 427 0.94 22.52 16.58
N ALA A 428 1.33 23.17 15.49
CA ALA A 428 0.48 23.38 14.32
C ALA A 428 0.73 22.22 13.35
N VAL A 429 -0.33 21.46 13.03
CA VAL A 429 -0.26 20.30 12.14
C VAL A 429 -1.14 20.56 10.94
N SER A 430 -0.62 20.30 9.75
CA SER A 430 -1.35 20.49 8.49
C SER A 430 -1.19 19.28 7.59
N LEU A 431 -2.30 18.70 7.12
CA LEU A 431 -2.29 17.75 6.01
C LEU A 431 -2.23 18.54 4.71
N LEU A 432 -1.20 18.25 3.93
CA LEU A 432 -0.89 18.92 2.68
C LEU A 432 -1.12 17.98 1.52
N GLU A 433 -1.51 18.53 0.37
CA GLU A 433 -1.56 17.83 -0.90
C GLU A 433 -0.79 18.61 -1.96
N TRP A 434 0.03 17.90 -2.74
CA TRP A 434 0.71 18.45 -3.90
C TRP A 434 -0.09 18.15 -5.17
N GLY A 435 -0.73 19.17 -5.73
CA GLY A 435 -1.41 19.05 -7.01
C GLY A 435 -0.47 19.37 -8.17
N ARG A 436 -0.47 18.52 -9.22
CA ARG A 436 0.40 18.66 -10.40
C ARG A 436 0.34 20.05 -11.07
N ALA A 437 -0.85 20.67 -11.07
CA ALA A 437 -1.06 22.01 -11.65
C ALA A 437 -1.23 23.13 -10.61
N SER A 438 -1.70 22.80 -9.40
CA SER A 438 -2.05 23.77 -8.36
C SER A 438 -0.94 24.03 -7.34
N GLY A 439 0.12 23.21 -7.33
CA GLY A 439 1.14 23.22 -6.29
C GLY A 439 0.59 22.73 -4.95
N LEU A 440 1.23 23.17 -3.86
CA LEU A 440 0.92 22.75 -2.49
C LEU A 440 -0.37 23.40 -1.97
N ARG A 441 -1.32 22.58 -1.50
CA ARG A 441 -2.55 23.03 -0.83
C ARG A 441 -2.71 22.35 0.53
N THR A 442 -3.37 23.02 1.47
CA THR A 442 -3.73 22.45 2.77
C THR A 442 -5.11 21.80 2.68
N LEU A 443 -5.20 20.53 3.07
CA LEU A 443 -6.44 19.75 3.15
C LEU A 443 -7.09 19.78 4.53
N GLY A 444 -6.27 19.91 5.58
CA GLY A 444 -6.71 19.98 6.96
C GLY A 444 -5.65 20.64 7.82
N GLU A 445 -6.07 21.37 8.84
CA GLU A 445 -5.19 22.05 9.78
C GLU A 445 -5.76 21.97 11.20
N ALA A 446 -4.90 21.72 12.17
CA ALA A 446 -5.26 21.64 13.58
C ALA A 446 -4.12 22.11 14.46
N ARG A 447 -4.48 22.69 15.60
CA ARG A 447 -3.54 22.94 16.69
C ARG A 447 -3.64 21.81 17.70
N VAL A 448 -2.54 21.12 17.94
CA VAL A 448 -2.39 20.13 18.99
C VAL A 448 -1.86 20.85 20.23
N PRO A 449 -2.59 20.85 21.36
CA PRO A 449 -2.16 21.54 22.56
C PRO A 449 -0.93 20.88 23.18
N ALA A 450 -0.15 21.64 23.94
CA ALA A 450 0.88 21.07 24.80
C ALA A 450 0.25 20.07 25.78
N ALA A 451 0.96 18.97 26.05
CA ALA A 451 0.55 18.01 27.07
C ALA A 451 0.55 18.71 28.44
N SER A 452 -0.57 18.56 29.15
CA SER A 452 -0.78 19.12 30.51
C SER A 452 -0.02 18.34 31.58
#